data_AF-A0A284RWG6-F1
#
_entry.id   AF-A0A284RWG6-F1
#
_cell.length_a   1.000
_cell.length_b   1.000
_cell.length_c   1.000
_cell.angle_alpha   90.00
_cell.angle_beta   90.00
_cell.angle_gamma   90.00
#
_symmetry.space_group_name_H-M   'P 1'
#
loop_
_entity.id
_entity.type
_entity.pdbx_description
1 polymer ?
#
loop_
_entity_poly.entity_id
_entity_poly.type
_entity_poly.pdbx_seq_one_letter_code
_entity_poly.pdbx_strand_id
1 'polypeptide(L)'
;MLSKFTAFFISTTSSEGREYSDDENGASLQFCKECNNLLYPKADQQRRVMVYACRICAYDDEGENQCVYRNDYLTVTKEQVGITTDLGSDPTLAHSNLPCPQCGHEDAVFYQDQSKRKETRMILFFVCVKCNYSFTDPSLAIDNRPDAAGDG
;
A
#
# COMPACT_ATOMS: atom_id res chain seq x y z
N MET A 1 -27.48 2.46 -36.10
CA MET A 1 -27.49 1.39 -35.09
C MET A 1 -26.63 1.85 -33.92
N LEU A 2 -27.23 1.94 -32.73
CA LEU A 2 -26.75 2.72 -31.60
C LEU A 2 -25.41 2.22 -31.05
N SER A 3 -24.42 3.13 -31.02
CA SER A 3 -23.23 3.01 -30.19
C SER A 3 -23.65 3.09 -28.72
N LYS A 4 -23.50 1.98 -28.00
CA LYS A 4 -23.67 1.92 -26.54
C LYS A 4 -22.46 2.61 -25.90
N PHE A 5 -22.60 3.89 -25.57
CA PHE A 5 -21.70 4.53 -24.63
C PHE A 5 -21.98 3.96 -23.23
N THR A 6 -21.12 3.06 -22.77
CA THR A 6 -21.10 2.61 -21.38
C THR A 6 -20.71 3.80 -20.52
N ALA A 7 -21.67 4.35 -19.78
CA ALA A 7 -21.40 5.37 -18.77
C ALA A 7 -20.65 4.72 -17.61
N PHE A 8 -19.33 4.86 -17.59
CA PHE A 8 -18.55 4.69 -16.37
C PHE A 8 -18.86 5.90 -15.47
N PHE A 9 -19.60 5.67 -14.39
CA PHE A 9 -19.71 6.65 -13.31
C PHE A 9 -18.36 6.69 -12.57
N ILE A 10 -17.51 7.62 -12.96
CA ILE A 10 -16.37 8.03 -12.13
C ILE A 10 -16.98 8.87 -11.01
N SER A 11 -17.13 8.28 -9.82
CA SER A 11 -17.51 9.05 -8.64
C SER A 11 -16.29 9.83 -8.17
N THR A 12 -16.19 11.10 -8.57
CA THR A 12 -15.29 12.06 -7.91
C THR A 12 -16.00 12.58 -6.67
N THR A 13 -15.83 11.91 -5.53
CA THR A 13 -16.22 12.47 -4.23
C THR A 13 -15.13 13.45 -3.79
N SER A 14 -15.37 14.75 -4.00
CA SER A 14 -14.68 15.81 -3.28
C SER A 14 -15.20 15.83 -1.85
N SER A 15 -14.54 15.12 -0.94
CA SER A 15 -14.78 15.21 0.50
C SER A 15 -13.53 15.74 1.17
N GLU A 16 -13.59 17.01 1.57
CA GLU A 16 -12.69 17.60 2.56
C GLU A 16 -12.77 16.77 3.86
N GLY A 17 -11.61 16.34 4.37
CA GLY A 17 -11.43 15.99 5.78
C GLY A 17 -12.04 14.68 6.29
N ARG A 18 -11.83 13.54 5.63
CA ARG A 18 -11.96 12.23 6.30
C ARG A 18 -10.64 11.50 6.36
N GLU A 19 -10.30 11.09 7.58
CA GLU A 19 -9.15 10.27 7.95
C GLU A 19 -9.00 9.08 7.00
N TYR A 20 -7.80 8.95 6.44
CA TYR A 20 -7.49 7.96 5.41
C TYR A 20 -6.96 6.70 6.09
N SER A 21 -7.86 5.78 6.45
CA SER A 21 -7.49 4.43 6.84
C SER A 21 -7.00 3.67 5.61
N ASP A 22 -5.68 3.58 5.45
CA ASP A 22 -5.05 2.64 4.52
C ASP A 22 -5.35 1.22 4.98
N ASP A 23 -6.19 0.53 4.22
CA ASP A 23 -5.90 -0.79 3.61
C ASP A 23 -7.21 -1.52 3.26
N GLU A 24 -8.34 -1.14 3.87
CA GLU A 24 -9.56 -1.96 3.82
C GLU A 24 -10.52 -1.71 2.65
N ASN A 25 -10.28 -0.72 1.76
CA ASN A 25 -11.27 -0.40 0.71
C ASN A 25 -10.72 -0.02 -0.67
N GLY A 26 -9.47 -0.37 -0.97
CA GLY A 26 -8.90 -0.25 -2.32
C GLY A 26 -9.53 -1.23 -3.31
N ALA A 27 -9.57 -0.87 -4.59
CA ALA A 27 -10.00 -1.79 -5.64
C ALA A 27 -9.09 -3.02 -5.68
N SER A 28 -9.56 -4.17 -5.19
CA SER A 28 -8.82 -5.43 -5.17
C SER A 28 -9.02 -6.20 -6.49
N LEU A 29 -7.96 -6.91 -6.93
CA LEU A 29 -8.03 -7.75 -8.12
C LEU A 29 -8.63 -9.11 -7.76
N GLN A 30 -9.68 -9.51 -8.48
CA GLN A 30 -10.37 -10.78 -8.29
C GLN A 30 -10.08 -11.75 -9.45
N PHE A 31 -9.92 -13.03 -9.13
CA PHE A 31 -9.57 -14.08 -10.09
C PHE A 31 -10.67 -15.13 -10.19
N CYS A 32 -10.89 -15.67 -11.39
CA CYS A 32 -11.88 -16.70 -11.64
C CYS A 32 -11.49 -18.03 -10.98
N LYS A 33 -12.41 -18.64 -10.24
CA LYS A 33 -12.19 -19.94 -9.55
C LYS A 33 -12.03 -21.13 -10.52
N GLU A 34 -12.50 -21.01 -11.76
CA GLU A 34 -12.44 -22.10 -12.75
C GLU A 34 -11.19 -22.06 -13.63
N CYS A 35 -10.81 -20.87 -14.10
CA CYS A 35 -9.76 -20.71 -15.13
C CYS A 35 -8.62 -19.77 -14.70
N ASN A 36 -8.64 -19.28 -13.46
CA ASN A 36 -7.64 -18.38 -12.88
C ASN A 36 -7.35 -17.11 -13.71
N ASN A 37 -8.29 -16.71 -14.55
CA ASN A 37 -8.20 -15.47 -15.32
C ASN A 37 -8.75 -14.29 -14.53
N LEU A 38 -8.25 -13.09 -14.82
CA LEU A 38 -8.71 -11.84 -14.20
C LEU A 38 -10.22 -11.62 -14.46
N LEU A 39 -10.96 -11.33 -13.39
CA LEU A 39 -12.37 -10.95 -13.48
C LEU A 39 -12.52 -9.46 -13.76
N TYR A 40 -13.58 -9.10 -14.49
CA TYR A 40 -13.85 -7.71 -14.85
C TYR A 40 -15.18 -7.26 -14.25
N PRO A 41 -15.26 -6.04 -13.70
CA PRO A 41 -16.50 -5.51 -13.16
C PRO A 41 -17.53 -5.30 -14.28
N LYS A 42 -18.75 -5.75 -14.02
CA LYS A 42 -19.90 -5.73 -14.92
C LYS A 42 -21.15 -5.38 -14.10
N ALA A 43 -22.00 -4.51 -14.63
CA ALA A 43 -23.29 -4.20 -13.99
C ALA A 43 -24.32 -5.29 -14.31
N ASP A 44 -24.97 -5.84 -13.28
CA ASP A 44 -26.20 -6.63 -13.44
C ASP A 44 -27.42 -5.72 -13.25
N GLN A 45 -28.10 -5.42 -14.36
CA GLN A 45 -29.25 -4.52 -14.39
C GLN A 45 -30.48 -5.09 -13.66
N GLN A 46 -30.65 -6.41 -13.62
CA GLN A 46 -31.83 -7.04 -13.00
C GLN A 46 -31.75 -6.96 -11.49
N ARG A 47 -30.58 -7.29 -10.96
CA ARG A 47 -30.30 -7.31 -9.52
C ARG A 47 -29.85 -5.95 -8.98
N ARG A 48 -29.48 -5.01 -9.87
CA ARG A 48 -28.92 -3.69 -9.56
C ARG A 48 -27.67 -3.77 -8.66
N VAL A 49 -26.85 -4.78 -8.89
CA VAL A 49 -25.57 -4.98 -8.21
C VAL A 49 -24.43 -5.02 -9.23
N MET A 50 -23.22 -4.77 -8.76
CA MET A 50 -22.00 -4.98 -9.54
C MET A 50 -21.50 -6.41 -9.33
N VAL A 51 -21.18 -7.09 -10.43
CA VAL A 51 -20.59 -8.43 -10.42
C VAL A 51 -19.22 -8.40 -11.10
N TYR A 52 -18.32 -9.28 -10.69
CA TYR A 52 -17.04 -9.53 -11.32
C TYR A 52 -17.16 -10.77 -12.20
N ALA A 53 -17.13 -10.58 -13.52
CA ALA A 53 -17.36 -11.64 -14.49
C ALA A 53 -16.10 -12.00 -15.27
N CYS A 54 -15.92 -13.30 -15.56
CA CYS A 54 -14.88 -13.77 -16.45
C CYS A 54 -15.25 -13.46 -17.91
N ARG A 55 -14.25 -13.20 -18.76
CA ARG A 55 -14.45 -13.04 -20.22
C ARG A 55 -14.31 -14.35 -21.00
N ILE A 56 -13.82 -15.40 -20.36
CA ILE A 56 -13.43 -16.66 -21.02
C ILE A 56 -14.43 -17.77 -20.68
N CYS A 57 -14.83 -17.91 -19.41
CA CYS A 57 -15.88 -18.84 -18.99
C CYS A 57 -17.13 -18.10 -18.49
N ALA A 58 -18.16 -18.85 -18.10
CA ALA A 58 -19.44 -18.32 -17.62
C ALA A 58 -19.43 -17.97 -16.12
N TYR A 59 -18.28 -18.00 -15.45
CA TYR A 59 -18.15 -17.66 -14.04
C TYR A 59 -18.34 -16.16 -13.79
N ASP A 60 -19.19 -15.84 -12.82
CA ASP A 60 -19.33 -14.52 -12.21
C ASP A 60 -19.46 -14.62 -10.69
N ASP A 61 -19.10 -13.54 -9.99
CA ASP A 61 -19.16 -13.44 -8.53
C ASP A 61 -19.61 -12.03 -8.11
N GLU A 62 -20.25 -11.89 -6.96
CA GLU A 62 -20.69 -10.60 -6.45
C GLU A 62 -19.54 -9.84 -5.79
N GLY A 63 -19.34 -8.58 -6.20
CA GLY A 63 -18.29 -7.75 -5.61
C GLY A 63 -18.74 -7.14 -4.28
N GLU A 64 -18.00 -7.39 -3.21
CA GLU A 64 -18.24 -6.75 -1.90
C GLU A 64 -17.83 -5.26 -1.93
N ASN A 65 -16.71 -4.94 -2.58
CA ASN A 65 -16.24 -3.57 -2.73
C ASN A 65 -16.83 -2.91 -4.00
N GLN A 66 -17.39 -1.71 -3.85
CA GLN A 66 -17.94 -0.90 -4.95
C GLN A 66 -16.88 -0.08 -5.70
N CYS A 67 -15.67 0.04 -5.15
CA CYS A 67 -14.56 0.73 -5.78
C CYS A 67 -13.95 -0.14 -6.89
N VAL A 68 -14.23 0.22 -8.14
CA VAL A 68 -13.66 -0.46 -9.33
C VAL A 68 -12.24 0.00 -9.64
N TYR A 69 -11.96 1.28 -9.42
CA TYR A 69 -10.69 1.89 -9.74
C TYR A 69 -10.41 3.02 -8.77
N ARG A 70 -9.18 3.03 -8.27
CA ARG A 70 -8.65 4.11 -7.47
C ARG A 70 -7.31 4.52 -8.06
N ASN A 71 -7.18 5.80 -8.40
CA ASN A 71 -5.89 6.38 -8.69
C ASN A 71 -5.38 7.09 -7.45
N ASP A 72 -4.21 6.68 -6.96
CA ASP A 72 -3.60 7.31 -5.80
C ASP A 72 -2.32 8.01 -6.19
N TYR A 73 -2.42 9.33 -6.20
CA TYR A 73 -1.31 10.21 -6.54
C TYR A 73 -0.34 10.39 -5.36
N LEU A 74 -0.77 10.07 -4.13
CA LEU A 74 -0.03 10.35 -2.89
C LEU A 74 0.54 9.09 -2.22
N THR A 75 0.07 7.87 -2.49
CA THR A 75 0.85 6.66 -2.10
C THR A 75 2.20 6.61 -2.78
N VAL A 76 2.38 7.36 -3.87
CA VAL A 76 3.68 7.58 -4.51
C VAL A 76 4.68 8.23 -3.53
N THR A 77 4.25 8.89 -2.45
CA THR A 77 5.14 9.52 -1.46
C THR A 77 5.26 8.77 -0.14
N LYS A 78 4.60 7.61 0.04
CA LYS A 78 4.80 6.81 1.25
C LYS A 78 6.12 6.08 1.12
N GLU A 79 7.13 6.56 1.83
CA GLU A 79 8.39 5.84 1.92
C GLU A 79 8.11 4.51 2.62
N GLN A 80 8.43 3.43 1.94
CA GLN A 80 8.23 2.09 2.46
C GLN A 80 9.56 1.58 2.99
N VAL A 81 9.50 0.89 4.12
CA VAL A 81 10.65 0.12 4.60
C VAL A 81 10.97 -0.91 3.52
N GLY A 82 12.14 -0.78 2.88
CA GLY A 82 12.63 -1.72 1.87
C GLY A 82 12.84 -3.14 2.43
N ILE A 83 13.48 -3.99 1.64
CA ILE A 83 13.84 -5.35 2.09
C ILE A 83 14.90 -5.23 3.20
N THR A 84 14.59 -5.75 4.39
CA THR A 84 15.44 -5.63 5.60
C THR A 84 16.30 -6.86 5.87
N THR A 85 16.24 -7.88 5.03
CA THR A 85 16.97 -9.14 5.21
C THR A 85 18.47 -8.95 5.01
N ASP A 86 19.26 -9.46 5.96
CA ASP A 86 20.73 -9.55 5.89
C ASP A 86 21.50 -8.23 5.70
N LEU A 87 20.86 -7.08 5.95
CA LEU A 87 21.51 -5.77 5.83
C LEU A 87 22.72 -5.59 6.76
N GLY A 88 22.73 -6.25 7.92
CA GLY A 88 23.86 -6.21 8.86
C GLY A 88 25.14 -6.87 8.33
N SER A 89 25.05 -7.69 7.28
CA SER A 89 26.20 -8.34 6.65
C SER A 89 26.77 -7.54 5.47
N ASP A 90 26.07 -6.50 5.02
CA ASP A 90 26.49 -5.67 3.90
C ASP A 90 27.51 -4.61 4.37
N PRO A 91 28.80 -4.76 4.02
CA PRO A 91 29.83 -3.82 4.45
C PRO A 91 29.74 -2.45 3.77
N THR A 92 28.86 -2.30 2.77
CA THR A 92 28.65 -1.04 2.07
C THR A 92 27.65 -0.14 2.78
N LEU A 93 26.85 -0.69 3.69
CA LEU A 93 25.89 0.08 4.47
C LEU A 93 26.56 0.68 5.71
N ALA A 94 26.16 1.89 6.04
CA ALA A 94 26.70 2.61 7.19
C ALA A 94 26.00 2.16 8.48
N HIS A 95 26.78 2.10 9.56
CA HIS A 95 26.31 1.73 10.89
C HIS A 95 26.14 2.97 11.77
N SER A 96 25.18 2.90 12.69
CA SER A 96 24.86 3.94 13.66
C SER A 96 24.73 3.34 15.06
N ASN A 97 25.14 4.09 16.07
CA ASN A 97 25.09 3.65 17.47
C ASN A 97 23.74 3.94 18.14
N LEU A 98 22.65 3.93 17.37
CA LEU A 98 21.33 4.31 17.87
C LEU A 98 20.70 3.09 18.58
N PRO A 99 20.25 3.23 19.86
CA PRO A 99 19.72 2.11 20.60
C PRO A 99 18.39 1.63 20.00
N CYS A 100 18.31 0.33 19.70
CA CYS A 100 17.09 -0.27 19.19
C CYS A 100 15.96 -0.17 20.24
N PRO A 101 14.76 0.33 19.88
CA PRO A 101 13.65 0.47 20.83
C PRO A 101 13.07 -0.87 21.30
N GLN A 102 13.32 -1.97 20.58
CA GLN A 102 12.83 -3.30 20.96
C GLN A 102 13.81 -4.09 21.84
N CYS A 103 15.11 -4.06 21.53
CA CYS A 103 16.10 -4.91 22.21
C CYS A 103 17.24 -4.16 22.90
N GLY A 104 17.32 -2.83 22.76
CA GLY A 104 18.35 -1.99 23.38
C GLY A 104 19.76 -2.12 22.78
N HIS A 105 19.92 -2.84 21.66
CA HIS A 105 21.21 -2.96 20.99
C HIS A 105 21.62 -1.64 20.33
N GLU A 106 22.87 -1.20 20.53
CA GLU A 106 23.43 0.07 20.04
C GLU A 106 24.14 -0.08 18.69
N ASP A 107 23.67 -0.95 17.80
CA ASP A 107 24.18 -1.07 16.44
C ASP A 107 23.02 -1.34 15.48
N ALA A 108 22.82 -0.37 14.59
CA ALA A 108 21.80 -0.37 13.56
C ALA A 108 22.40 0.14 12.25
N VAL A 109 22.13 -0.60 11.19
CA VAL A 109 22.43 -0.20 9.81
C VAL A 109 21.37 0.78 9.35
N PHE A 110 21.75 1.81 8.60
CA PHE A 110 20.80 2.78 8.07
C PHE A 110 20.90 2.98 6.55
N TYR A 111 19.76 3.31 5.94
CA TYR A 111 19.64 3.56 4.50
C TYR A 111 18.53 4.58 4.21
N GLN A 112 18.60 5.24 3.06
CA GLN A 112 17.53 6.08 2.53
C GLN A 112 16.55 5.26 1.69
N ASP A 113 15.35 5.80 1.44
CA ASP A 113 14.39 5.18 0.52
C ASP A 113 15.08 4.77 -0.80
N GLN A 114 14.93 3.50 -1.17
CA GLN A 114 15.50 2.93 -2.38
C GLN A 114 14.69 3.29 -3.64
N SER A 115 13.57 4.01 -3.47
CA SER A 115 12.73 4.45 -4.57
C SER A 115 13.41 5.51 -5.44
N LYS A 116 13.41 5.31 -6.75
CA LYS A 116 13.99 6.25 -7.74
C LYS A 116 13.03 7.40 -8.10
N ARG A 117 12.32 7.95 -7.13
CA ARG A 117 11.36 9.04 -7.35
C ARG A 117 12.10 10.38 -7.39
N LYS A 118 11.58 11.34 -8.17
CA LYS A 118 12.18 12.68 -8.32
C LYS A 118 12.03 13.55 -7.07
N GLU A 119 10.98 13.32 -6.29
CA GLU A 119 10.66 14.02 -5.05
C GLU A 119 10.61 12.98 -3.93
N THR A 120 11.76 12.67 -3.33
CA THR A 120 11.88 11.85 -2.12
C THR A 120 12.29 12.74 -0.95
N ARG A 121 11.78 12.48 0.24
CA ARG A 121 12.33 13.11 1.45
C ARG A 121 13.62 12.39 1.81
N MET A 122 14.58 13.10 2.40
CA MET A 122 15.86 12.54 2.83
C MET A 122 15.74 11.89 4.22
N ILE A 123 14.70 11.06 4.42
CA ILE A 123 14.54 10.32 5.67
C ILE A 123 15.47 9.10 5.70
N LEU A 124 15.87 8.71 6.90
CA LEU A 124 16.68 7.52 7.15
C LEU A 124 15.84 6.43 7.81
N PHE A 125 15.96 5.22 7.29
CA PHE A 125 15.47 4.00 7.90
C PHE A 125 16.62 3.31 8.62
N PHE A 126 16.37 2.82 9.83
CA PHE A 126 17.31 2.09 10.66
C PHE A 126 16.84 0.65 10.82
N VAL A 127 17.76 -0.30 10.78
CA VAL A 127 17.52 -1.72 11.01
C VAL A 127 18.53 -2.24 12.00
N CYS A 128 18.05 -2.78 13.12
CA CYS A 128 18.92 -3.35 14.15
C CYS A 128 19.60 -4.62 13.65
N VAL A 129 20.94 -4.72 13.80
CA VAL A 129 21.73 -5.89 13.37
C VAL A 129 21.39 -7.16 14.16
N LYS A 130 20.88 -7.02 15.39
CA LYS A 130 20.61 -8.14 16.30
C LYS A 130 19.21 -8.74 16.13
N CYS A 131 18.18 -7.90 16.09
CA CYS A 131 16.78 -8.36 16.07
C CYS A 131 16.04 -8.05 14.76
N ASN A 132 16.70 -7.43 13.77
CA ASN A 132 16.12 -7.00 12.50
C ASN A 132 14.89 -6.08 12.63
N TYR A 133 14.72 -5.43 13.78
CA TYR A 133 13.67 -4.44 13.97
C TYR A 133 13.97 -3.18 13.17
N SER A 134 13.01 -2.74 12.37
CA SER A 134 13.09 -1.52 11.58
C SER A 134 12.43 -0.34 12.30
N PHE A 135 13.09 0.80 12.30
CA PHE A 135 12.61 2.02 12.93
C PHE A 135 13.13 3.26 12.20
N THR A 136 12.56 4.42 12.49
CA THR A 136 12.99 5.72 11.94
C THR A 136 13.64 6.57 13.04
N ASP A 137 14.30 7.66 12.64
CA ASP A 137 14.91 8.59 13.59
C ASP A 137 13.86 9.13 14.60
N PRO A 138 14.05 8.95 15.92
CA PRO A 138 13.13 9.47 16.93
C PRO A 138 13.01 11.00 16.97
N SER A 139 14.02 11.72 16.45
CA SER A 139 14.05 13.19 16.42
C SER A 139 13.28 13.79 15.26
N LEU A 140 12.98 13.01 14.22
CA LEU A 140 12.08 13.41 13.16
C LEU A 140 10.66 13.31 13.71
N ALA A 141 10.10 14.45 14.12
CA ALA A 141 8.68 14.56 14.38
C ALA A 141 7.95 14.02 13.16
N ILE A 142 7.16 12.96 13.37
CA ILE A 142 6.32 12.45 12.30
C ILE A 142 5.11 13.37 12.20
N ASP A 143 5.35 14.62 11.80
CA ASP A 143 4.30 15.54 11.42
C ASP A 143 3.62 14.93 10.19
N ASN A 144 2.53 14.20 10.46
CA ASN A 144 1.64 13.44 9.58
C ASN A 144 1.99 11.95 9.31
N ARG A 145 2.18 11.11 10.34
CA ARG A 145 1.91 9.65 10.23
C ARG A 145 0.97 9.22 11.36
N PRO A 146 -0.24 8.72 11.05
CA PRO A 146 -1.19 8.31 12.09
C PRO A 146 -0.80 7.05 12.88
N ASP A 147 0.17 6.24 12.45
CA ASP A 147 0.27 4.85 12.94
C ASP A 147 1.53 4.52 13.75
N ALA A 148 1.89 5.36 14.73
CA ALA A 148 2.96 5.01 15.68
C ALA A 148 2.59 5.35 17.13
N ALA A 149 1.36 5.03 17.54
CA ALA A 149 0.99 4.99 18.95
C ALA A 149 -0.05 3.88 19.18
N GLY A 150 0.40 2.74 19.72
CA GLY A 150 -0.49 1.71 20.24
C GLY A 150 0.19 0.36 20.43
N ASP A 151 0.91 0.17 21.53
CA ASP A 151 0.53 -0.86 22.49
C ASP A 151 1.09 -0.52 23.88
N GLY A 152 0.28 -0.76 24.90
CA GLY A 152 0.55 -0.45 26.31
C GLY A 152 1.04 -1.65 27.12
#